data_AF-A0A8B6BW43-F1
#
_entry.id   AF-A0A8B6BW43-F1
#
_cell.length_a   1.000
_cell.length_b   1.000
_cell.length_c   1.000
_cell.angle_alpha   90.00
_cell.angle_beta   90.00
_cell.angle_gamma   90.00
#
_symmetry.space_group_name_H-M   'P 1'
#
loop_
_entity.id
_entity.type
_entity.pdbx_description
1 polymer ?
#
loop_
_entity_poly.entity_id
_entity_poly.type
_entity_poly.pdbx_seq_one_letter_code
_entity_poly.pdbx_strand_id
1 'polypeptide(L)'
;MTLDGQNRKEATQLRLLNSKSATKIGTWNVRSMYIPGKAQTIANEMKAYEVGILGIAEARWNDAGQSKLTSGEMIIYSGHMEENAQHSEGVAIMLSKEAQKTLIGWEPISARIIMAKFKTTNKRISLNIIQCYAPTISRKNSINCWKKPPGNVAPKTSQS
;
A
#
# COMPACT_ATOMS: atom_id res chain seq x y z
N MET A 1 -55.25 -2.22 -4.59
CA MET A 1 -54.24 -2.24 -5.68
C MET A 1 -53.39 -0.98 -5.56
N THR A 2 -52.06 -1.14 -5.53
CA THR A 2 -50.94 -0.21 -5.85
C THR A 2 -49.80 -0.49 -4.86
N LEU A 3 -49.05 -1.56 -5.11
CA LEU A 3 -47.76 -1.59 -5.81
C LEU A 3 -46.59 -1.22 -4.88
N ASP A 4 -45.99 -2.28 -4.33
CA ASP A 4 -44.68 -2.28 -3.68
C ASP A 4 -43.64 -1.58 -4.56
N GLY A 5 -43.23 -0.38 -4.14
CA GLY A 5 -42.07 0.32 -4.67
C GLY A 5 -40.78 -0.36 -4.23
N GLN A 6 -40.45 -1.49 -4.84
CA GLN A 6 -39.11 -2.07 -4.72
C GLN A 6 -38.10 -1.15 -5.43
N ASN A 7 -37.49 -0.28 -4.62
CA ASN A 7 -36.33 0.51 -5.01
C ASN A 7 -35.16 -0.45 -5.31
N ARG A 8 -35.04 -0.84 -6.58
CA ARG A 8 -33.89 -1.56 -7.11
C ARG A 8 -32.70 -0.61 -7.05
N LYS A 9 -31.96 -0.64 -5.93
CA LYS A 9 -30.60 -0.10 -5.89
C LYS A 9 -29.84 -0.71 -7.06
N GLU A 10 -29.53 0.10 -8.07
CA GLU A 10 -28.82 -0.28 -9.28
C GLU A 10 -27.63 -1.16 -8.89
N ALA A 11 -27.71 -2.44 -9.24
CA ALA A 11 -26.60 -3.35 -9.13
C ALA A 11 -25.54 -2.89 -10.14
N THR A 12 -24.68 -1.96 -9.74
CA THR A 12 -23.52 -1.56 -10.53
C THR A 12 -22.68 -2.81 -10.74
N GLN A 13 -22.81 -3.41 -11.92
CA GLN A 13 -22.13 -4.65 -12.27
C GLN A 13 -20.63 -4.42 -12.10
N LEU A 14 -20.01 -5.10 -11.13
CA LEU A 14 -18.58 -4.97 -10.88
C LEU A 14 -17.85 -5.61 -12.06
N ARG A 15 -17.26 -4.77 -12.92
CA ARG A 15 -16.48 -5.21 -14.08
C ARG A 15 -15.09 -5.71 -13.67
N LEU A 16 -14.53 -5.14 -12.61
CA LEU A 16 -13.26 -5.56 -12.02
C LEU A 16 -13.45 -6.62 -10.93
N LEU A 17 -12.46 -7.51 -10.76
CA LEU A 17 -12.46 -8.60 -9.75
C LEU A 17 -13.59 -9.62 -9.95
N ASN A 18 -13.77 -10.01 -11.20
CA ASN A 18 -14.74 -10.99 -11.67
C ASN A 18 -14.08 -12.37 -11.89
N SER A 19 -14.82 -13.47 -11.68
CA SER A 19 -14.36 -14.83 -11.99
C SER A 19 -14.26 -15.12 -13.49
N LYS A 20 -14.96 -14.38 -14.34
CA LYS A 20 -14.98 -14.59 -15.80
C LYS A 20 -13.97 -13.75 -16.58
N SER A 21 -13.31 -12.78 -15.94
CA SER A 21 -12.37 -11.88 -16.61
C SER A 21 -11.17 -11.58 -15.73
N ALA A 22 -9.97 -11.71 -16.30
CA ALA A 22 -8.73 -11.44 -15.58
C ALA A 22 -8.64 -9.96 -15.21
N THR A 23 -8.27 -9.66 -13.96
CA THR A 23 -7.95 -8.30 -13.51
C THR A 23 -6.45 -8.10 -13.57
N LYS A 24 -6.00 -7.08 -14.29
CA LYS A 24 -4.59 -6.70 -14.34
C LYS A 24 -4.23 -5.94 -13.06
N ILE A 25 -3.27 -6.49 -12.30
CA ILE A 25 -2.70 -5.89 -11.10
C ILE A 25 -1.21 -5.72 -11.36
N GLY A 26 -0.68 -4.52 -11.12
CA GLY A 26 0.72 -4.20 -11.34
C GLY A 26 1.39 -3.62 -10.10
N THR A 27 2.71 -3.54 -10.12
CA THR A 27 3.50 -2.80 -9.13
C THR A 27 4.55 -1.96 -9.85
N TRP A 28 4.78 -0.73 -9.39
CA TRP A 28 5.77 0.18 -9.95
C TRP A 28 6.53 0.90 -8.84
N ASN A 29 7.86 0.73 -8.80
CA ASN A 29 8.73 1.61 -8.03
C ASN A 29 8.96 2.92 -8.81
N VAL A 30 8.37 4.01 -8.30
CA VAL A 30 8.36 5.32 -8.96
C VAL A 30 9.53 6.20 -8.48
N ARG A 31 10.26 5.77 -7.44
CA ARG A 31 11.30 6.50 -6.71
C ARG A 31 10.86 7.81 -6.05
N SER A 32 9.90 8.57 -6.57
CA SER A 32 9.25 9.68 -5.87
C SER A 32 7.95 10.12 -6.54
N MET A 33 6.89 10.24 -5.74
CA MET A 33 5.59 10.83 -6.15
C MET A 33 5.46 12.31 -5.80
N TYR A 34 6.50 12.93 -5.23
CA TYR A 34 6.48 14.34 -4.82
C TYR A 34 6.53 15.31 -6.01
N ILE A 35 6.91 14.83 -7.19
CA ILE A 35 7.00 15.64 -8.40
C ILE A 35 5.56 15.99 -8.88
N PRO A 36 5.22 17.29 -9.02
CA PRO A 36 3.93 17.70 -9.58
C PRO A 36 3.66 17.05 -10.94
N GLY A 37 2.44 16.57 -11.14
CA GLY A 37 2.03 15.91 -12.39
C GLY A 37 2.43 14.43 -12.52
N LYS A 38 3.34 13.90 -11.68
CA LYS A 38 3.75 12.49 -11.73
C LYS A 38 2.59 11.52 -11.54
N ALA A 39 1.69 11.84 -10.61
CA ALA A 39 0.47 11.07 -10.38
C ALA A 39 -0.42 10.99 -11.63
N GLN A 40 -0.51 12.07 -12.40
CA GLN A 40 -1.28 12.11 -13.65
C GLN A 40 -0.62 11.25 -14.73
N THR A 41 0.70 11.29 -14.86
CA THR A 41 1.44 10.41 -15.78
C THR A 41 1.18 8.95 -15.45
N ILE A 42 1.27 8.56 -14.18
CA ILE A 42 1.02 7.17 -13.77
C ILE A 42 -0.44 6.77 -14.03
N ALA A 43 -1.40 7.66 -13.78
CA ALA A 43 -2.80 7.40 -14.11
C ALA A 43 -3.01 7.18 -15.62
N ASN A 44 -2.30 7.93 -16.46
CA ASN A 44 -2.34 7.75 -17.91
C ASN A 44 -1.75 6.40 -18.34
N GLU A 45 -0.61 6.00 -17.77
CA GLU A 45 0.00 4.68 -18.01
C GLU A 45 -0.90 3.54 -17.53
N MET A 46 -1.45 3.68 -16.33
CA MET A 46 -2.40 2.72 -15.76
C MET A 46 -3.60 2.52 -16.69
N LYS A 47 -4.11 3.59 -17.29
CA LYS A 47 -5.17 3.52 -18.30
C LYS A 47 -4.70 2.89 -19.61
N ALA A 48 -3.51 3.23 -20.10
CA ALA A 48 -2.95 2.70 -21.34
C ALA A 48 -2.74 1.18 -21.29
N TYR A 49 -2.29 0.66 -20.15
CA TYR A 49 -2.08 -0.78 -19.93
C TYR A 49 -3.33 -1.50 -19.39
N GLU A 50 -4.43 -0.79 -19.15
CA GLU A 50 -5.68 -1.26 -18.55
C GLU A 50 -5.46 -1.93 -17.18
N VAL A 51 -4.50 -1.41 -16.40
CA VAL A 51 -4.23 -1.89 -15.05
C VAL A 51 -5.35 -1.41 -14.13
N GLY A 52 -5.99 -2.34 -13.42
CA GLY A 52 -7.09 -2.02 -12.52
C GLY A 52 -6.62 -1.55 -11.15
N ILE A 53 -5.54 -2.16 -10.65
CA ILE A 53 -4.94 -1.87 -9.35
C ILE A 53 -3.44 -1.81 -9.52
N LEU A 54 -2.82 -0.71 -9.11
CA LEU A 54 -1.38 -0.49 -9.22
C LEU A 54 -0.78 -0.22 -7.84
N GLY A 55 0.09 -1.12 -7.39
CA GLY A 55 0.96 -0.87 -6.24
C GLY A 55 2.07 0.11 -6.61
N ILE A 56 2.34 1.08 -5.76
CA ILE A 56 3.40 2.07 -5.92
C ILE A 56 4.35 1.94 -4.73
N ALA A 57 5.63 1.76 -5.03
CA ALA A 57 6.70 1.80 -4.05
C ALA A 57 7.49 3.11 -4.16
N GLU A 58 8.04 3.57 -3.03
CA GLU A 58 8.80 4.82 -2.90
C GLU A 58 8.00 6.08 -3.29
N ALA A 59 6.75 6.17 -2.83
CA ALA A 59 5.94 7.37 -3.04
C ALA A 59 6.54 8.61 -2.34
N ARG A 60 7.19 8.41 -1.18
CA ARG A 60 7.79 9.48 -0.35
C ARG A 60 6.78 10.56 0.03
N TRP A 61 5.54 10.17 0.30
CA TRP A 61 4.52 11.04 0.84
C TRP A 61 4.55 11.00 2.36
N ASN A 62 4.17 12.12 2.98
CA ASN A 62 4.02 12.22 4.42
C ASN A 62 2.59 11.82 4.80
N ASP A 63 2.45 11.25 6.00
CA ASP A 63 1.18 10.78 6.56
C ASP A 63 0.53 9.62 5.79
N ALA A 64 -0.58 9.11 6.30
CA ALA A 64 -1.45 8.16 5.63
C ALA A 64 -2.75 8.83 5.21
N GLY A 65 -3.23 8.52 4.00
CA GLY A 65 -4.42 9.17 3.51
C GLY A 65 -4.92 8.62 2.19
N GLN A 66 -5.92 9.32 1.66
CA GLN A 66 -6.45 9.06 0.33
C GLN A 66 -6.58 10.37 -0.45
N SER A 67 -6.25 10.32 -1.73
CA SER A 67 -6.41 11.44 -2.64
C SER A 67 -7.05 10.98 -3.95
N LYS A 68 -7.88 11.84 -4.54
CA LYS A 68 -8.56 11.56 -5.80
C LYS A 68 -8.02 12.49 -6.87
N LEU A 69 -7.60 11.92 -7.98
CA LEU A 69 -7.13 12.67 -9.14
C LEU A 69 -8.32 13.26 -9.91
N THR A 70 -8.07 14.35 -10.64
CA THR A 70 -9.06 14.95 -11.55
C THR A 70 -9.49 13.98 -12.65
N SER A 71 -8.59 13.10 -13.11
CA SER A 71 -8.92 12.02 -14.05
C SER A 71 -9.84 10.96 -13.45
N GLY A 72 -9.92 10.89 -12.12
CA GLY A 72 -10.87 10.12 -11.33
C GLY A 72 -10.34 8.83 -10.73
N GLU A 73 -9.05 8.52 -10.91
CA GLU A 73 -8.31 7.51 -10.15
C GLU A 73 -8.18 7.94 -8.69
N MET A 74 -8.07 6.97 -7.79
CA MET A 74 -7.92 7.18 -6.35
C MET A 74 -6.59 6.59 -5.92
N ILE A 75 -5.85 7.32 -5.10
CA ILE A 75 -4.61 6.86 -4.51
C ILE A 75 -4.83 6.77 -3.01
N ILE A 76 -4.61 5.58 -2.46
CA ILE A 76 -4.51 5.36 -1.02
C ILE A 76 -3.04 5.17 -0.68
N TYR A 77 -2.57 5.76 0.41
CA TYR A 77 -1.14 5.78 0.71
C TYR A 77 -0.85 5.71 2.20
N SER A 78 0.33 5.21 2.48
CA SER A 78 0.95 5.18 3.80
C SER A 78 2.33 5.80 3.69
N GLY A 79 2.67 6.66 4.64
CA GLY A 79 3.89 7.44 4.69
C GLY A 79 4.34 7.66 6.12
N HIS A 80 5.49 8.32 6.31
CA HIS A 80 5.95 8.69 7.65
C HIS A 80 5.13 9.86 8.19
N MET A 81 4.77 9.79 9.48
CA MET A 81 4.08 10.89 10.18
C MET A 81 5.04 11.99 10.67
N GLU A 82 6.34 11.72 10.75
CA GLU A 82 7.33 12.67 11.25
C GLU A 82 7.77 13.65 10.16
N GLU A 83 7.56 14.94 10.41
CA GLU A 83 7.88 16.05 9.49
C GLU A 83 9.39 16.15 9.15
N ASN A 84 10.25 15.61 10.03
CA ASN A 84 11.71 15.61 9.90
C ASN A 84 12.31 14.24 9.50
N ALA A 85 11.47 13.22 9.30
CA ALA A 85 11.97 11.93 8.84
C ALA A 85 12.41 12.05 7.37
N GLN A 86 13.57 11.49 7.05
CA GLN A 86 14.09 11.48 5.70
C GLN A 86 13.01 10.89 4.77
N HIS A 87 12.55 11.67 3.78
CA HIS A 87 11.51 11.31 2.80
C HIS A 87 11.94 10.14 1.89
N SER A 88 12.21 8.97 2.46
CA SER A 88 12.70 7.78 1.78
C SER A 88 11.67 6.65 1.77
N GLU A 89 10.64 6.76 2.60
CA GLU A 89 9.65 5.72 2.83
C GLU A 89 8.27 6.16 2.37
N GLY A 90 7.47 5.21 1.92
CA GLY A 90 6.10 5.46 1.50
C GLY A 90 5.65 4.46 0.46
N VAL A 91 4.49 3.87 0.68
CA VAL A 91 3.82 2.96 -0.24
C VAL A 91 2.44 3.50 -0.56
N ALA A 92 1.99 3.27 -1.78
CA ALA A 92 0.65 3.66 -2.20
C ALA A 92 0.02 2.58 -3.08
N ILE A 93 -1.30 2.61 -3.20
CA ILE A 93 -2.05 1.82 -4.16
C ILE A 93 -2.91 2.80 -4.95
N MET A 94 -2.73 2.82 -6.27
CA MET A 94 -3.58 3.56 -7.19
C MET A 94 -4.67 2.64 -7.76
N LEU A 95 -5.90 3.15 -7.76
CA LEU A 95 -7.12 2.43 -8.09
C LEU A 95 -7.83 3.10 -9.26
N SER A 96 -8.17 2.31 -10.27
CA SER A 96 -9.06 2.75 -11.33
C SER A 96 -10.45 3.06 -10.78
N LYS A 97 -11.27 3.80 -11.55
CA LYS A 97 -12.68 4.09 -11.18
C LYS A 97 -13.49 2.83 -10.89
N GLU A 98 -13.17 1.72 -11.53
CA GLU A 98 -13.84 0.44 -11.31
C GLU A 98 -13.35 -0.25 -10.03
N ALA A 99 -12.03 -0.23 -9.79
CA ALA A 99 -11.43 -0.76 -8.56
C ALA A 99 -11.90 -0.01 -7.30
N GLN A 100 -12.14 1.30 -7.41
CA GLN A 100 -12.67 2.09 -6.31
C GLN A 100 -14.04 1.59 -5.85
N LYS A 101 -14.90 1.18 -6.79
CA LYS A 101 -16.25 0.65 -6.47
C LYS A 101 -16.19 -0.70 -5.76
N THR A 102 -15.09 -1.44 -5.92
CA THR A 102 -14.86 -2.72 -5.27
C THR A 102 -14.15 -2.58 -3.92
N LEU A 103 -13.54 -1.44 -3.62
CA LEU A 103 -12.86 -1.22 -2.34
C LEU A 103 -13.87 -1.28 -1.16
N ILE A 104 -13.58 -2.14 -0.19
CA ILE A 104 -14.33 -2.26 1.08
C ILE A 104 -13.71 -1.34 2.13
N GLY A 105 -12.38 -1.31 2.18
CA GLY A 105 -11.61 -0.52 3.13
C GLY A 105 -10.11 -0.74 2.95
N TRP A 106 -9.31 0.10 3.59
CA TRP A 106 -7.86 0.01 3.58
C TRP A 106 -7.31 0.42 4.95
N GLU A 107 -6.12 -0.09 5.27
CA GLU A 107 -5.44 0.14 6.54
C GLU A 107 -3.94 0.37 6.28
N PRO A 108 -3.40 1.52 6.72
CA PRO A 108 -1.96 1.74 6.75
C PRO A 108 -1.38 1.01 7.97
N ILE A 109 -0.57 -0.03 7.74
CA ILE A 109 0.03 -0.83 8.82
C ILE A 109 1.32 -0.18 9.29
N SER A 110 2.11 0.36 8.36
CA SER A 110 3.32 1.15 8.63
C SER A 110 3.64 2.04 7.43
N ALA A 111 4.60 2.96 7.55
CA ALA A 111 5.05 3.79 6.43
C ALA A 111 5.46 2.99 5.17
N ARG A 112 5.78 1.70 5.34
CA ARG A 112 6.20 0.78 4.28
C ARG A 112 5.15 -0.27 3.90
N ILE A 113 4.02 -0.35 4.59
CA ILE A 113 3.02 -1.41 4.39
C ILE A 113 1.62 -0.81 4.42
N ILE A 114 0.86 -1.05 3.35
CA ILE A 114 -0.56 -0.72 3.26
C ILE A 114 -1.34 -1.96 2.81
N MET A 115 -2.48 -2.20 3.44
CA MET A 115 -3.41 -3.27 3.09
C MET A 115 -4.71 -2.66 2.54
N ALA A 116 -5.21 -3.21 1.44
CA ALA A 116 -6.49 -2.84 0.86
C ALA A 116 -7.35 -4.07 0.62
N LYS A 117 -8.61 -4.01 1.05
CA LYS A 117 -9.59 -5.09 0.93
C LYS A 117 -10.64 -4.73 -0.10
N PHE A 118 -10.90 -5.66 -1.03
CA PHE A 118 -11.83 -5.49 -2.13
C PHE A 118 -12.91 -6.57 -2.12
N LYS A 119 -14.15 -6.20 -2.43
CA LYS A 119 -15.21 -7.16 -2.76
C LYS A 119 -14.98 -7.69 -4.16
N THR A 120 -15.14 -9.00 -4.34
CA THR A 120 -15.17 -9.62 -5.67
C THR A 120 -16.62 -9.78 -6.14
N THR A 121 -16.82 -10.21 -7.39
CA THR A 121 -18.17 -10.54 -7.87
C THR A 121 -18.82 -11.69 -7.08
N ASN A 122 -18.00 -12.58 -6.51
CA ASN A 122 -18.47 -13.60 -5.61
C ASN A 122 -18.56 -13.03 -4.19
N LYS A 123 -19.78 -12.87 -3.68
CA LYS A 123 -20.05 -12.32 -2.33
C LYS A 123 -19.36 -13.09 -1.19
N ARG A 124 -18.95 -14.34 -1.42
CA ARG A 124 -18.24 -15.18 -0.42
C ARG A 124 -16.73 -14.97 -0.42
N ILE A 125 -16.17 -14.28 -1.42
CA ILE A 125 -14.73 -14.11 -1.60
C ILE A 125 -14.40 -12.61 -1.58
N SER A 126 -13.48 -12.23 -0.70
CA SER A 126 -12.83 -10.92 -0.71
C SER A 126 -11.38 -11.05 -1.13
N LEU A 127 -10.88 -10.07 -1.89
CA LEU A 127 -9.47 -9.96 -2.24
C LEU A 127 -8.79 -8.99 -1.27
N ASN A 128 -7.69 -9.40 -0.64
CA ASN A 128 -6.81 -8.50 0.12
C ASN A 128 -5.52 -8.30 -0.66
N ILE A 129 -5.12 -7.06 -0.88
CA ILE A 129 -3.86 -6.69 -1.49
C ILE A 129 -3.01 -6.00 -0.43
N ILE A 130 -1.79 -6.50 -0.26
CA ILE A 130 -0.80 -5.90 0.62
C ILE A 130 0.30 -5.35 -0.27
N GLN A 131 0.48 -4.04 -0.25
CA GLN A 131 1.61 -3.39 -0.89
C GLN A 131 2.66 -3.12 0.17
N CYS A 132 3.86 -3.64 -0.04
CA CYS A 132 4.98 -3.45 0.86
C CYS A 132 6.24 -3.03 0.11
N TYR A 133 7.12 -2.31 0.81
CA TYR A 133 8.47 -2.03 0.34
C TYR A 133 9.49 -2.37 1.43
N ALA A 134 10.44 -3.25 1.13
CA ALA A 134 11.46 -3.66 2.09
C ALA A 134 12.49 -2.53 2.33
N PRO A 135 13.03 -2.38 3.55
CA PRO A 135 14.11 -1.42 3.80
C PRO A 135 15.34 -1.80 2.98
N THR A 136 15.90 -0.84 2.25
CA THR A 136 17.18 -1.02 1.55
C THR A 136 18.31 -1.00 2.60
N ILE A 137 19.10 -2.08 2.67
CA ILE A 137 20.34 -2.12 3.47
C ILE A 137 21.29 -1.05 2.90
N SER A 138 21.25 0.16 3.44
CA SER A 138 22.24 1.20 3.16
C SER A 138 22.29 2.26 4.27
N ARG A 139 22.89 1.87 5.39
CA ARG A 139 23.88 2.70 6.09
C ARG A 139 24.68 1.83 7.04
N LYS A 140 26.00 2.09 7.11
CA LYS A 140 26.94 1.53 8.08
C LYS A 140 26.47 1.88 9.49
N ASN A 141 25.55 1.09 10.05
CA ASN A 141 25.50 0.95 11.49
C ASN A 141 26.46 -0.18 11.79
N SER A 142 27.58 0.16 12.39
CA SER A 142 28.40 -0.76 13.17
C SER A 142 27.51 -1.40 14.23
N ILE A 143 26.73 -2.40 13.82
CA ILE A 143 26.11 -3.34 14.73
C ILE A 143 27.30 -4.15 15.25
N ASN A 144 27.81 -3.74 16.41
CA ASN A 144 28.59 -4.63 17.27
C ASN A 144 27.64 -5.75 17.74
N CYS A 145 27.34 -6.69 16.84
CA CYS A 145 27.01 -8.04 17.22
C CYS A 145 28.26 -8.57 17.94
N TRP A 146 28.07 -9.18 19.11
CA TRP A 146 29.11 -9.64 20.05
C TRP A 146 29.64 -8.58 21.04
N LYS A 147 28.76 -8.00 21.87
CA LYS A 147 29.20 -7.77 23.25
C LYS A 147 29.21 -9.12 23.97
N LYS A 148 30.40 -9.63 24.30
CA LYS A 148 30.54 -10.70 25.30
C LYS A 148 29.87 -10.23 26.60
N PRO A 149 29.11 -11.08 27.31
CA PRO A 149 28.66 -10.75 28.66
C PRO A 149 29.89 -10.48 29.56
N PRO A 150 29.80 -9.54 30.52
CA PRO A 150 30.89 -9.28 31.45
C PRO A 150 31.25 -10.57 32.19
N GLY A 151 32.54 -10.91 32.15
CA GLY A 151 33.06 -12.17 32.67
C GLY A 151 32.84 -12.31 34.18
N ASN A 152 32.49 -13.53 34.58
CA ASN A 152 32.56 -13.96 35.98
C ASN A 152 33.99 -13.78 36.49
N VAL A 153 34.07 -13.18 37.68
CA VAL A 153 35.27 -12.93 38.47
C VAL A 153 36.00 -14.25 38.72
N ALA A 154 37.30 -14.30 38.41
CA ALA A 154 38.16 -15.43 38.73
C ALA A 154 38.31 -15.59 40.26
N PRO A 155 38.33 -16.83 40.80
CA PRO A 155 38.64 -17.02 42.21
C PRO A 155 40.12 -16.74 42.46
N LYS A 156 40.40 -15.91 43.48
CA LYS A 156 41.75 -15.66 44.00
C LYS A 156 42.31 -16.97 44.56
N THR A 157 43.39 -17.49 43.97
CA THR A 157 44.27 -18.44 44.64
C THR A 157 45.13 -17.68 45.63
N SER A 158 44.86 -17.89 46.92
CA SER A 158 45.76 -17.52 48.01
C SER A 158 47.00 -18.41 47.95
N GLN A 159 48.17 -17.77 47.92
CA GLN A 159 49.44 -18.42 48.24
C GLN A 159 49.48 -18.75 49.73
N SER A 160 49.88 -19.98 50.04
CA SER A 160 50.62 -20.39 51.24
C SER A 160 51.45 -21.62 50.89
#